data_AF-A0A5R8P081-F1
#
_entry.id   AF-A0A5R8P081-F1
#
_cell.length_a   1.000
_cell.length_b   1.000
_cell.length_c   1.000
_cell.angle_alpha   90.00
_cell.angle_beta   90.00
_cell.angle_gamma   90.00
#
_symmetry.space_group_name_H-M   'P 1'
#
loop_
_entity.id
_entity.type
_entity.pdbx_description
1 polymer ?
#
loop_
_entity_poly.entity_id
_entity_poly.type
_entity_poly.pdbx_seq_one_letter_code
_entity_poly.pdbx_strand_id
1 'polypeptide(L)'
;MAGTVKVDPTTLQQIGSNLRASASVLGNRATDIERHEFGPAQAGRLYASEGTKIHDGLARIATWLKNWQTAIDKSGSLMSSNASTYATTEDGNVEKFQATGVQLTSPVGSTGAELAEAGPL
;
A
#
# COMPACT_ATOMS: atom_id res chain seq x y z
N MET A 1 23.93 1.50 17.75
CA MET A 1 23.69 0.32 16.89
C MET A 1 22.67 0.71 15.84
N ALA A 2 23.06 0.79 14.56
CA ALA A 2 22.11 1.01 13.48
C ALA A 2 21.49 -0.35 13.14
N GLY A 3 20.20 -0.53 13.45
CA GLY A 3 19.48 -1.73 13.06
C GLY A 3 19.32 -1.75 11.54
N THR A 4 19.75 -2.85 10.91
CA THR A 4 19.54 -3.06 9.48
C THR A 4 18.05 -3.27 9.24
N VAL A 5 17.34 -2.26 8.74
CA VAL A 5 15.94 -2.38 8.34
C VAL A 5 15.89 -3.04 6.97
N LYS A 6 15.43 -4.29 6.89
CA LYS A 6 15.16 -4.96 5.63
C LYS A 6 13.75 -4.57 5.16
N VAL A 7 13.66 -3.91 4.01
CA VAL A 7 12.39 -3.58 3.35
C VAL A 7 12.09 -4.68 2.33
N ASP A 8 10.90 -5.27 2.40
CA ASP A 8 10.39 -6.17 1.36
C ASP A 8 9.61 -5.35 0.32
N PRO A 9 10.11 -5.23 -0.92
CA PRO A 9 9.44 -4.49 -1.98
C PRO A 9 8.03 -5.01 -2.28
N THR A 10 7.81 -6.33 -2.18
CA THR A 10 6.50 -6.94 -2.48
C THR A 10 5.47 -6.53 -1.44
N THR A 11 5.83 -6.64 -0.16
CA THR A 11 4.97 -6.19 0.94
C THR A 11 4.70 -4.69 0.84
N LEU A 12 5.71 -3.87 0.53
CA LEU A 12 5.54 -2.43 0.40
C LEU A 12 4.61 -2.06 -0.78
N GLN A 13 4.68 -2.79 -1.88
CA GLN A 13 3.77 -2.63 -3.01
C GLN A 13 2.34 -3.02 -2.66
N GLN A 14 2.16 -4.10 -1.88
CA GLN A 14 0.84 -4.51 -1.40
C GLN A 14 0.23 -3.48 -0.44
N ILE A 15 1.01 -2.92 0.48
CA ILE A 15 0.55 -1.82 1.35
C ILE A 15 0.15 -0.61 0.49
N GLY A 16 0.97 -0.24 -0.49
CA GLY A 16 0.65 0.83 -1.43
C GLY A 16 -0.69 0.61 -2.13
N SER A 17 -0.92 -0.59 -2.67
CA SER A 17 -2.19 -0.97 -3.31
C SER A 17 -3.39 -0.88 -2.35
N ASN A 18 -3.25 -1.41 -1.13
CA ASN A 18 -4.32 -1.40 -0.13
C ASN A 18 -4.71 0.02 0.31
N LEU A 19 -3.72 0.92 0.44
CA LEU A 19 -3.99 2.33 0.74
C LEU A 19 -4.80 2.97 -0.39
N ARG A 20 -4.42 2.76 -1.65
CA ARG A 20 -5.14 3.32 -2.79
C ARG A 20 -6.56 2.77 -2.92
N ALA A 21 -6.76 1.47 -2.65
CA ALA A 21 -8.09 0.87 -2.57
C ALA A 21 -8.93 1.54 -1.47
N SER A 22 -8.34 1.79 -0.30
CA SER A 22 -9.02 2.49 0.81
C SER A 22 -9.37 3.94 0.44
N ALA A 23 -8.48 4.65 -0.26
CA ALA A 23 -8.74 5.99 -0.77
C ALA A 23 -9.94 5.99 -1.75
N SER A 24 -10.03 5.00 -2.63
CA SER A 24 -11.19 4.84 -3.52
C SER A 24 -12.50 4.66 -2.75
N VAL A 25 -12.51 3.84 -1.69
CA VAL A 25 -13.68 3.67 -0.82
C VAL A 25 -14.10 5.00 -0.20
N LEU A 26 -13.15 5.79 0.33
CA LEU A 26 -13.44 7.12 0.89
C LEU A 26 -14.04 8.07 -0.15
N GLY A 27 -13.51 8.07 -1.38
CA GLY A 27 -14.05 8.90 -2.47
C GLY A 27 -15.47 8.52 -2.86
N ASN A 28 -15.78 7.22 -2.87
CA ASN A 28 -17.15 6.75 -3.11
C ASN A 28 -18.09 7.22 -1.99
N ARG A 29 -17.68 7.13 -0.72
CA ARG A 29 -18.48 7.61 0.41
C ARG A 29 -18.68 9.13 0.41
N ALA A 30 -17.67 9.90 0.03
CA ALA A 30 -17.82 11.34 -0.15
C ALA A 30 -18.88 11.63 -1.24
N THR A 31 -18.83 10.90 -2.36
CA THR A 31 -19.81 11.03 -3.45
C THR A 31 -21.22 10.65 -3.00
N ASP A 32 -21.38 9.58 -2.22
CA ASP A 32 -22.68 9.14 -1.67
C ASP A 32 -23.30 10.23 -0.77
N ILE A 33 -22.47 10.92 0.02
CA ILE A 33 -22.90 12.04 0.87
C ILE A 33 -23.26 13.27 0.03
N GLU A 34 -22.47 13.60 -0.99
CA GLU A 34 -22.75 14.74 -1.88
C GLU A 34 -24.04 14.55 -2.70
N ARG A 35 -24.43 13.30 -2.94
CA ARG A 35 -25.72 12.96 -3.56
C ARG A 35 -26.91 13.04 -2.61
N HIS A 36 -26.68 13.13 -1.29
CA HIS A 36 -27.77 13.35 -0.36
C HIS A 36 -28.24 14.80 -0.42
N GLU A 37 -29.50 14.99 -0.81
CA GLU A 37 -30.10 16.32 -0.95
C GLU A 37 -30.70 16.86 0.35
N PHE A 38 -30.48 16.20 1.50
CA PHE A 38 -31.11 16.61 2.74
C PHE A 38 -30.72 18.04 3.12
N GLY A 39 -31.73 18.88 3.33
CA GLY A 39 -31.59 20.27 3.69
C GLY A 39 -32.90 20.87 4.22
N PRO A 40 -33.03 22.19 4.22
CA PRO A 40 -34.20 22.88 4.78
C PRO A 40 -35.54 22.44 4.20
N ALA A 41 -35.57 22.13 2.90
CA ALA A 41 -36.79 21.69 2.22
C ALA A 41 -37.28 20.31 2.73
N GLN A 42 -36.35 19.42 3.05
CA GLN A 42 -36.63 18.07 3.54
C GLN A 42 -36.92 18.04 5.05
N ALA A 43 -36.38 18.98 5.83
CA ALA A 43 -36.64 19.11 7.26
C ALA A 43 -38.04 19.68 7.58
N GLY A 44 -38.66 20.39 6.63
CA GLY A 44 -39.95 21.05 6.81
C GLY A 44 -39.83 22.44 7.44
N ARG A 45 -40.87 23.28 7.26
CA ARG A 45 -40.82 24.74 7.55
C ARG A 45 -40.37 25.08 8.96
N LEU A 46 -40.78 24.30 9.96
CA LEU A 46 -40.46 24.56 11.38
C LEU A 46 -39.01 24.20 11.74
N TYR A 47 -38.34 23.39 10.93
CA TYR A 47 -36.99 22.88 11.18
C TYR A 47 -36.01 23.28 10.08
N ALA A 48 -36.30 24.36 9.35
CA ALA A 48 -35.46 24.83 8.26
C ALA A 48 -34.02 25.12 8.73
N SER A 49 -33.84 25.67 9.95
CA SER A 49 -32.52 25.94 10.53
C SER A 49 -31.75 24.64 10.81
N GLU A 50 -32.42 23.63 11.36
CA GLU A 50 -31.86 22.31 11.62
C GLU A 50 -31.49 21.61 10.31
N GLY A 51 -32.34 21.72 9.29
CA GLY A 51 -32.06 21.24 7.93
C GLY A 51 -30.80 21.85 7.33
N THR A 52 -30.61 23.17 7.48
CA THR A 52 -29.35 23.84 7.06
C THR A 52 -28.15 23.29 7.81
N LYS A 53 -28.22 23.13 9.14
CA LYS A 53 -27.10 22.62 9.95
C LYS A 53 -26.69 21.21 9.53
N ILE A 54 -27.67 20.34 9.23
CA ILE A 54 -27.41 18.98 8.76
C ILE A 54 -26.76 19.02 7.38
N HIS A 55 -27.30 19.81 6.45
CA HIS A 55 -26.73 19.98 5.12
C HIS A 55 -25.26 20.43 5.17
N ASP A 56 -24.98 21.49 5.92
CA ASP A 56 -23.62 22.02 6.10
C ASP A 56 -22.70 20.98 6.76
N GLY A 57 -23.21 20.21 7.71
CA GLY A 57 -22.50 19.11 8.35
C GLY A 57 -22.10 18.02 7.36
N LEU A 58 -23.04 17.59 6.52
CA LEU A 58 -22.78 16.60 5.46
C LEU A 58 -21.74 17.12 4.46
N ALA A 59 -21.84 18.39 4.04
CA ALA A 59 -20.87 19.01 3.15
C ALA A 59 -19.45 19.05 3.75
N ARG A 60 -19.33 19.34 5.06
CA ARG A 60 -18.04 19.29 5.78
C ARG A 60 -17.48 17.88 5.84
N ILE A 61 -18.31 16.88 6.14
CA ILE A 61 -17.89 15.47 6.16
C ILE A 61 -17.39 15.04 4.79
N ALA A 62 -18.11 15.35 3.71
CA ALA A 62 -17.68 15.05 2.35
C ALA A 62 -16.31 15.67 2.02
N THR A 63 -16.09 16.91 2.44
CA THR A 63 -14.81 17.61 2.28
C THR A 63 -13.68 16.90 3.04
N TRP A 64 -13.90 16.50 4.30
CA TRP A 64 -12.89 15.76 5.06
C TRP A 64 -12.58 14.39 4.47
N LEU A 65 -13.58 13.66 3.99
CA LEU A 65 -13.38 12.38 3.31
C LEU A 65 -12.54 12.53 2.04
N LYS A 66 -12.78 13.58 1.23
CA LYS A 66 -11.95 13.89 0.06
C LYS A 66 -10.50 14.21 0.44
N ASN A 67 -10.29 15.00 1.49
CA ASN A 67 -8.94 15.30 1.98
C ASN A 67 -8.21 14.03 2.42
N TRP A 68 -8.88 13.13 3.13
CA TRP A 68 -8.31 11.84 3.53
C TRP A 68 -8.06 10.92 2.35
N GLN A 69 -8.98 10.85 1.38
CA GLN A 69 -8.76 10.15 0.12
C GLN A 69 -7.46 10.62 -0.54
N THR A 70 -7.29 11.93 -0.73
CA THR A 70 -6.08 12.49 -1.37
C THR A 70 -4.82 12.15 -0.60
N ALA A 71 -4.84 12.28 0.72
CA ALA A 71 -3.68 11.98 1.56
C ALA A 71 -3.30 10.49 1.49
N ILE A 72 -4.27 9.60 1.56
CA ILE A 72 -4.06 8.15 1.55
C ILE A 72 -3.63 7.67 0.17
N ASP A 73 -4.23 8.16 -0.92
CA ASP A 73 -3.80 7.82 -2.29
C ASP A 73 -2.35 8.28 -2.54
N LYS A 74 -1.99 9.48 -2.08
CA LYS A 74 -0.61 9.99 -2.16
C LYS A 74 0.36 9.11 -1.38
N SER A 75 0.03 8.71 -0.15
CA SER A 75 0.85 7.78 0.63
C SER A 75 0.99 6.43 -0.05
N GLY A 76 -0.10 5.88 -0.62
CA GLY A 76 -0.06 4.63 -1.36
C GLY A 76 0.82 4.72 -2.61
N SER A 77 0.73 5.82 -3.36
CA SER A 77 1.60 6.09 -4.51
C SER A 77 3.08 6.17 -4.13
N LEU A 78 3.41 6.87 -3.03
CA LEU A 78 4.78 6.95 -2.51
C LEU A 78 5.32 5.58 -2.11
N MET A 79 4.50 4.75 -1.44
CA MET A 79 4.91 3.39 -1.07
C MET A 79 5.18 2.51 -2.28
N SER A 80 4.30 2.53 -3.29
CA SER A 80 4.53 1.81 -4.55
C SER A 80 5.77 2.32 -5.30
N SER A 81 5.99 3.63 -5.35
CA SER A 81 7.19 4.23 -5.95
C SER A 81 8.47 3.77 -5.23
N ASN A 82 8.46 3.79 -3.89
CA ASN A 82 9.61 3.34 -3.10
C ASN A 82 9.87 1.84 -3.28
N ALA A 83 8.82 1.01 -3.35
CA ALA A 83 8.96 -0.41 -3.65
C ALA A 83 9.69 -0.65 -4.98
N SER A 84 9.30 0.08 -6.02
CA SER A 84 9.99 -0.02 -7.33
C SER A 84 11.45 0.41 -7.26
N THR A 85 11.77 1.47 -6.50
CA THR A 85 13.14 1.96 -6.32
C THR A 85 14.01 0.94 -5.58
N TYR A 86 13.47 0.30 -4.55
CA TYR A 86 14.18 -0.74 -3.82
C TYR A 86 14.43 -1.98 -4.69
N ALA A 87 13.43 -2.43 -5.45
CA ALA A 87 13.58 -3.55 -6.37
C ALA A 87 14.66 -3.28 -7.43
N THR A 88 14.64 -2.11 -8.08
CA THR A 88 15.67 -1.73 -9.07
C THR A 88 17.07 -1.65 -8.45
N THR A 89 17.17 -1.16 -7.21
CA THR A 89 18.46 -1.11 -6.50
C THR A 89 18.97 -2.52 -6.19
N GLU A 90 18.08 -3.43 -5.79
CA GLU A 90 18.41 -4.84 -5.52
C GLU A 90 18.86 -5.55 -6.80
N ASP A 91 18.13 -5.42 -7.90
CA ASP A 91 18.49 -5.99 -9.21
C ASP A 91 19.86 -5.50 -9.68
N GLY A 92 20.11 -4.18 -9.61
CA GLY A 92 21.40 -3.61 -10.00
C GLY A 92 22.57 -4.03 -9.09
N ASN A 93 22.30 -4.33 -7.82
CA ASN A 93 23.30 -4.89 -6.91
C ASN A 93 23.58 -6.36 -7.25
N VAL A 94 22.55 -7.15 -7.55
CA VAL A 94 22.68 -8.54 -7.99
C VAL A 94 23.51 -8.63 -9.28
N GLU A 95 23.22 -7.80 -10.27
CA GLU A 95 23.99 -7.72 -11.52
C GLU A 95 25.48 -7.42 -11.26
N LYS A 96 25.79 -6.46 -10.38
CA LYS A 96 27.17 -6.16 -9.99
C LYS A 96 27.85 -7.34 -9.30
N PHE A 97 27.18 -8.03 -8.38
CA PHE A 97 27.75 -9.20 -7.72
C PHE A 97 28.04 -10.34 -8.70
N GLN A 98 27.14 -10.58 -9.66
CA GLN A 98 27.35 -11.55 -10.73
C GLN A 98 28.54 -11.15 -11.63
N ALA A 99 28.63 -9.87 -12.02
CA ALA A 99 29.73 -9.35 -12.84
C ALA A 99 31.09 -9.41 -12.13
N THR A 100 31.11 -9.37 -10.79
CA THR A 100 32.34 -9.46 -9.98
C THR A 100 32.72 -10.91 -9.62
N GLY A 101 31.93 -11.91 -10.05
CA GLY A 101 32.22 -13.33 -9.84
C GLY A 101 31.94 -13.86 -8.43
N VAL A 102 31.18 -13.13 -7.60
CA VAL A 102 30.79 -13.59 -6.26
C VAL A 102 29.60 -14.54 -6.37
N GLN A 103 29.83 -15.85 -6.23
CA GLN A 103 28.79 -16.88 -6.13
C GLN A 103 28.16 -16.85 -4.72
N LEU A 104 26.97 -16.26 -4.57
CA LEU A 104 26.18 -16.37 -3.35
C LEU A 104 25.58 -17.78 -3.28
N THR A 105 26.35 -18.73 -2.77
CA THR A 105 25.84 -20.09 -2.49
C THR A 105 24.77 -19.99 -1.39
N SER A 106 23.54 -20.38 -1.71
CA SER A 106 22.49 -20.57 -0.70
C SER A 106 22.92 -21.68 0.27
N PRO A 107 22.81 -21.50 1.59
CA PRO A 107 23.29 -22.50 2.53
C PRO A 107 22.32 -23.70 2.60
N VAL A 108 22.86 -24.84 2.18
CA VAL A 108 22.67 -26.20 2.72
C VAL A 108 21.28 -26.83 2.57
N GLY A 109 21.23 -27.76 1.61
CA GLY A 109 20.40 -28.96 1.62
C GLY A 109 21.19 -30.16 1.08
N SER A 110 22.43 -30.36 1.53
CA SER A 110 23.18 -31.59 1.28
C SER A 110 23.00 -32.53 2.47
N THR A 111 22.25 -33.61 2.30
CA THR A 111 22.36 -34.77 3.17
C THR A 111 22.02 -36.03 2.39
N GLY A 112 23.03 -36.89 2.23
CA GLY A 112 22.84 -38.34 2.11
C GLY A 112 23.00 -38.97 0.73
N ALA A 113 24.23 -39.30 0.34
CA ALA A 113 24.56 -40.59 -0.26
C ALA A 113 26.09 -40.81 -0.19
N GLU A 114 26.54 -41.29 0.97
CA GLU A 114 27.87 -41.87 1.15
C GLU A 114 27.92 -43.26 0.48
N LEU A 115 29.04 -43.51 -0.20
CA LEU A 115 29.74 -44.79 -0.37
C LEU A 115 29.05 -45.91 -1.18
N ALA A 116 29.37 -45.97 -2.48
CA ALA A 116 29.61 -47.25 -3.14
C ALA A 116 31.12 -47.41 -3.34
N GLU A 117 31.70 -48.27 -2.52
CA GLU A 117 33.08 -48.72 -2.54
C GLU A 117 33.43 -49.32 -3.92
N ALA A 118 34.51 -48.84 -4.54
CA ALA A 118 35.11 -49.47 -5.70
C ALA A 118 36.37 -50.22 -5.24
N GLY A 119 36.39 -51.53 -5.45
CA GLY A 119 37.59 -52.37 -5.38
C GLY A 119 37.61 -53.33 -6.59
N PRO A 120 38.71 -53.45 -7.34
CA PRO A 120 38.77 -54.24 -8.57
C PRO A 120 39.19 -55.71 -8.33
N LEU A 121 38.76 -56.56 -9.28
CA LEU A 121 39.01 -58.00 -9.51
C LEU A 121 38.32 -59.00 -8.57
#